data_AF-A0A8H7IXU4-F1
#
_entry.id   AF-A0A8H7IXU4-F1
#
_cell.length_a   1.000
_cell.length_b   1.000
_cell.length_c   1.000
_cell.angle_alpha   90.00
_cell.angle_beta   90.00
_cell.angle_gamma   90.00
#
_symmetry.space_group_name_H-M   'P 1'
#
loop_
_entity.id
_entity.type
_entity.pdbx_description
1 polymer ?
#
loop_
_entity_poly.entity_id
_entity_poly.type
_entity_poly.pdbx_seq_one_letter_code
_entity_poly.pdbx_strand_id
1 'polypeptide(L)'
;MSSSQDTSRHMYRLASLYNGAALVQLEAMHWQTCRKPREEVPLFGPRVSESRKRTAYSVNQCVAAIDFNTAWLAFCIEGLDFDIEEVTFEYPKPTHEVELWLCGSGCNERQIVTKYPHTILKLIPNNKNEEAVVADATYAQYSFDDGIDTYNAYCATKVYRADGDSMREELFGRCFEDYAAFKGYAWEQSCSDAAVCTTNNVMFRELSAAGGVKAVLSMGAEEYQRTEDSILAALKQEMEELRLRLEWIYFGDADWFLMQLANVVMDADGAGHQACMQSYRRRNRPQSRASV
;
A
#
# COMPACT_ATOMS: atom_id res chain seq x y z
N MET A 1 31.37 6.39 -2.63
CA MET A 1 31.09 5.10 -3.28
C MET A 1 30.26 4.30 -2.28
N SER A 2 28.93 4.38 -2.39
CA SER A 2 28.03 3.48 -1.67
C SER A 2 28.27 2.07 -2.22
N SER A 3 28.43 1.07 -1.35
CA SER A 3 28.72 -0.29 -1.82
C SER A 3 27.43 -0.93 -2.36
N SER A 4 27.53 -1.84 -3.33
CA SER A 4 26.35 -2.59 -3.83
C SER A 4 25.59 -3.34 -2.73
N GLN A 5 26.26 -3.66 -1.61
CA GLN A 5 25.61 -4.26 -0.45
C GLN A 5 24.69 -3.29 0.30
N ASP A 6 24.92 -1.98 0.18
CA ASP A 6 24.09 -0.97 0.83
C ASP A 6 22.75 -0.79 0.12
N THR A 7 22.75 -0.75 -1.21
CA THR A 7 21.52 -0.56 -2.03
C THR A 7 20.54 -1.71 -1.83
N SER A 8 20.99 -2.96 -2.01
CA SER A 8 20.15 -4.14 -1.79
C SER A 8 19.57 -4.17 -0.37
N ARG A 9 20.39 -3.89 0.65
CA ARG A 9 19.92 -3.81 2.04
C ARG A 9 18.87 -2.71 2.25
N HIS A 10 19.07 -1.54 1.65
CA HIS A 10 18.09 -0.44 1.74
C HIS A 10 16.77 -0.82 1.07
N MET A 11 16.79 -1.51 -0.06
CA MET A 11 15.58 -2.00 -0.72
C MET A 11 14.79 -2.98 0.14
N TYR A 12 15.45 -4.02 0.71
CA TYR A 12 14.77 -4.98 1.60
C TYR A 12 14.14 -4.31 2.83
N ARG A 13 14.83 -3.33 3.41
CA ARG A 13 14.32 -2.57 4.56
C ARG A 13 13.15 -1.67 4.16
N LEU A 14 13.24 -0.98 3.03
CA LEU A 14 12.10 -0.18 2.60
C LEU A 14 10.88 -1.06 2.27
N ALA A 15 11.10 -2.23 1.65
CA ALA A 15 10.06 -3.22 1.38
C ALA A 15 9.40 -3.74 2.67
N SER A 16 10.20 -4.04 3.71
CA SER A 16 9.70 -4.46 5.04
C SER A 16 8.83 -3.38 5.67
N LEU A 17 9.35 -2.15 5.74
CA LEU A 17 8.62 -1.03 6.32
C LEU A 17 7.32 -0.73 5.57
N TYR A 18 7.36 -0.80 4.23
CA TYR A 18 6.16 -0.67 3.39
C TYR A 18 5.12 -1.75 3.71
N ASN A 19 5.52 -3.02 3.72
CA ASN A 19 4.60 -4.12 4.01
C ASN A 19 3.96 -3.96 5.39
N GLY A 20 4.74 -3.56 6.40
CA GLY A 20 4.23 -3.26 7.73
C GLY A 20 3.21 -2.11 7.73
N ALA A 21 3.56 -0.98 7.11
CA ALA A 21 2.72 0.22 7.10
C ALA A 21 1.41 -0.02 6.34
N ALA A 22 1.48 -0.64 5.16
CA ALA A 22 0.31 -1.00 4.37
C ALA A 22 -0.62 -1.97 5.12
N LEU A 23 -0.07 -2.98 5.81
CA LEU A 23 -0.89 -3.88 6.64
C LEU A 23 -1.61 -3.14 7.77
N VAL A 24 -0.92 -2.24 8.49
CA VAL A 24 -1.54 -1.44 9.56
C VAL A 24 -2.68 -0.59 9.01
N GLN A 25 -2.48 0.07 7.86
CA GLN A 25 -3.53 0.85 7.20
C GLN A 25 -4.71 -0.02 6.79
N LEU A 26 -4.45 -1.13 6.09
CA LEU A 26 -5.51 -2.04 5.63
C LEU A 26 -6.33 -2.59 6.81
N GLU A 27 -5.67 -2.93 7.92
CA GLU A 27 -6.35 -3.39 9.15
C GLU A 27 -7.27 -2.30 9.73
N ALA A 28 -6.81 -1.05 9.80
CA ALA A 28 -7.59 0.07 10.32
C ALA A 28 -8.75 0.48 9.38
N MET A 29 -8.56 0.30 8.07
CA MET A 29 -9.47 0.75 7.01
C MET A 29 -10.35 -0.36 6.44
N HIS A 30 -10.31 -1.54 7.06
CA HIS A 30 -11.01 -2.75 6.63
C HIS A 30 -12.54 -2.55 6.43
N TRP A 31 -13.14 -1.62 7.17
CA TRP A 31 -14.58 -1.34 7.10
C TRP A 31 -15.01 -0.56 5.85
N GLN A 32 -14.09 0.13 5.15
CA GLN A 32 -14.40 0.79 3.86
C GLN A 32 -14.43 -0.19 2.70
N THR A 33 -13.67 -1.27 2.84
CA THR A 33 -13.44 -2.26 1.80
C THR A 33 -14.37 -3.48 1.93
N CYS A 34 -15.08 -3.61 3.05
CA CYS A 34 -16.14 -4.60 3.21
C CYS A 34 -17.44 -4.18 2.50
N ARG A 35 -17.54 -4.50 1.21
CA ARG A 35 -18.79 -4.99 0.61
C ARG A 35 -18.60 -6.46 0.22
N LYS A 36 -18.43 -7.38 1.19
CA LYS A 36 -18.43 -8.82 0.90
C LYS A 36 -19.50 -9.55 1.72
N PRO A 37 -20.16 -10.58 1.15
CA PRO A 37 -21.11 -11.42 1.85
C PRO A 37 -20.44 -12.08 3.05
N ARG A 38 -21.24 -12.29 4.09
CA ARG A 38 -20.91 -13.25 5.15
C ARG A 38 -20.64 -14.60 4.47
N GLU A 39 -19.39 -15.03 4.54
CA GLU A 39 -18.93 -16.38 4.22
C GLU A 39 -19.12 -16.83 2.77
N GLU A 40 -18.06 -16.74 1.99
CA GLU A 40 -17.83 -17.67 0.88
C GLU A 40 -16.48 -18.35 1.06
N VAL A 41 -16.49 -19.65 0.77
CA VAL A 41 -15.42 -20.67 0.80
C VAL A 41 -14.00 -20.08 0.88
N PRO A 42 -13.14 -20.54 1.81
CA PRO A 42 -11.91 -19.84 2.15
C PRO A 42 -10.98 -19.72 0.93
N LEU A 43 -10.84 -18.49 0.43
CA LEU A 43 -9.78 -18.08 -0.51
C LEU A 43 -8.38 -18.26 0.10
N PHE A 44 -8.31 -18.26 1.43
CA PHE A 44 -7.07 -18.36 2.19
C PHE A 44 -6.78 -19.79 2.62
N GLY A 45 -5.54 -20.22 2.45
CA GLY A 45 -5.03 -21.43 3.08
C GLY A 45 -5.22 -21.41 4.61
N PRO A 46 -5.18 -22.58 5.28
CA PRO A 46 -5.40 -22.71 6.72
C PRO A 46 -4.38 -21.96 7.59
N ARG A 47 -3.31 -21.42 6.99
CA ARG A 47 -2.19 -20.76 7.65
C ARG A 47 -2.36 -19.25 7.85
N VAL A 48 -3.32 -18.62 7.17
CA VAL A 48 -3.58 -17.18 7.32
C VAL A 48 -4.43 -16.96 8.58
N SER A 49 -4.07 -15.99 9.44
CA SER A 49 -4.83 -15.72 10.67
C SER A 49 -6.22 -15.13 10.35
N GLU A 50 -7.24 -15.42 11.16
CA GLU A 50 -8.60 -14.90 10.96
C GLU A 50 -8.65 -13.37 10.90
N SER A 51 -7.80 -12.69 11.68
CA SER A 51 -7.67 -11.23 11.62
C SER A 51 -7.21 -10.77 10.23
N ARG A 52 -6.15 -11.39 9.68
CA ARG A 52 -5.64 -11.07 8.34
C ARG A 52 -6.63 -11.47 7.24
N LYS A 53 -7.31 -12.60 7.39
CA LYS A 53 -8.35 -13.03 6.45
C LYS A 53 -9.45 -11.99 6.35
N ARG A 54 -9.91 -11.44 7.48
CA ARG A 54 -10.91 -10.36 7.50
C ARG A 54 -10.34 -9.16 6.75
N THR A 55 -9.20 -8.64 7.18
CA THR A 55 -8.55 -7.46 6.57
C THR A 55 -8.41 -7.54 5.06
N ALA A 56 -8.10 -8.71 4.49
CA ALA A 56 -7.66 -8.90 3.10
C ALA A 56 -8.77 -9.01 2.02
N TYR A 57 -10.05 -8.77 2.34
CA TYR A 57 -11.21 -9.15 1.49
C TYR A 57 -11.70 -8.13 0.43
N SER A 58 -10.86 -7.26 -0.13
CA SER A 58 -11.28 -6.43 -1.27
C SER A 58 -10.30 -6.45 -2.44
N VAL A 59 -10.87 -6.58 -3.64
CA VAL A 59 -10.20 -6.57 -4.95
C VAL A 59 -9.29 -5.37 -5.12
N ASN A 60 -9.62 -4.26 -4.47
CA ASN A 60 -8.89 -3.02 -4.61
C ASN A 60 -7.77 -2.86 -3.58
N GLN A 61 -7.53 -3.82 -2.68
CA GLN A 61 -6.57 -3.63 -1.59
C GLN A 61 -5.11 -3.65 -2.02
N CYS A 62 -4.74 -4.39 -3.07
CA CYS A 62 -3.37 -4.36 -3.59
C CYS A 62 -3.04 -2.97 -4.17
N VAL A 63 -3.99 -2.37 -4.89
CA VAL A 63 -3.90 -1.00 -5.41
C VAL A 63 -3.95 0.01 -4.25
N ALA A 64 -4.93 -0.09 -3.35
CA ALA A 64 -5.06 0.82 -2.21
C ALA A 64 -3.84 0.78 -1.26
N ALA A 65 -3.23 -0.39 -1.07
CA ALA A 65 -1.99 -0.54 -0.31
C ALA A 65 -0.84 0.23 -0.96
N ILE A 66 -0.83 0.39 -2.28
CA ILE A 66 0.16 1.22 -2.97
C ILE A 66 -0.24 2.69 -2.83
N ASP A 67 -1.48 3.03 -3.19
CA ASP A 67 -2.01 4.41 -3.20
C ASP A 67 -1.77 5.13 -1.89
N PHE A 68 -2.16 4.49 -0.79
CA PHE A 68 -2.11 5.12 0.54
C PHE A 68 -0.68 5.34 1.04
N ASN A 69 0.31 4.73 0.38
CA ASN A 69 1.72 4.77 0.77
C ASN A 69 2.60 5.49 -0.25
N THR A 70 2.11 5.79 -1.45
CA THR A 70 2.90 6.39 -2.54
C THR A 70 3.67 7.65 -2.11
N ALA A 71 3.03 8.57 -1.39
CA ALA A 71 3.64 9.86 -1.10
C ALA A 71 4.79 9.77 -0.08
N TRP A 72 4.65 9.01 1.01
CA TRP A 72 5.76 8.84 1.96
C TRP A 72 6.86 7.93 1.40
N LEU A 73 6.52 6.97 0.54
CA LEU A 73 7.49 6.18 -0.21
C LEU A 73 8.31 7.08 -1.14
N ALA A 74 7.67 8.02 -1.85
CA ALA A 74 8.36 9.00 -2.69
C ALA A 74 9.35 9.86 -1.87
N PHE A 75 8.98 10.22 -0.63
CA PHE A 75 9.88 10.87 0.32
C PHE A 75 11.05 9.95 0.72
N CYS A 76 10.81 8.66 0.97
CA CYS A 76 11.85 7.72 1.38
C CYS A 76 12.91 7.48 0.31
N ILE A 77 12.49 7.36 -0.96
CA ILE A 77 13.41 7.07 -2.06
C ILE A 77 14.13 8.33 -2.58
N GLU A 78 13.85 9.51 -2.03
CA GLU A 78 14.52 10.74 -2.45
C GLU A 78 16.02 10.69 -2.10
N GLY A 79 16.86 10.64 -3.13
CA GLY A 79 18.31 10.56 -2.99
C GLY A 79 18.84 9.18 -2.59
N LEU A 80 18.06 8.11 -2.78
CA LEU A 80 18.54 6.72 -2.75
C LEU A 80 18.95 6.25 -4.16
N ASP A 81 19.76 5.20 -4.22
CA ASP A 81 20.34 4.66 -5.46
C ASP A 81 19.47 3.57 -6.11
N PHE A 82 18.14 3.65 -5.93
CA PHE A 82 17.17 2.75 -6.54
C PHE A 82 15.84 3.47 -6.83
N ASP A 83 15.06 2.92 -7.74
CA ASP A 83 13.73 3.38 -8.15
C ASP A 83 12.63 2.41 -7.66
N ILE A 84 11.37 2.78 -7.85
CA ILE A 84 10.20 1.93 -7.65
C ILE A 84 9.42 1.92 -8.97
N GLU A 85 8.92 0.75 -9.36
CA GLU A 85 7.89 0.57 -10.38
C GLU A 85 6.67 -0.10 -9.74
N GLU A 86 5.50 0.18 -10.31
CA GLU A 86 4.27 -0.53 -9.99
C GLU A 86 4.10 -1.64 -11.04
N VAL A 87 4.02 -2.90 -10.60
CA VAL A 87 3.90 -4.03 -11.51
C VAL A 87 2.57 -4.73 -11.28
N THR A 88 1.73 -4.76 -12.31
CA THR A 88 0.44 -5.43 -12.29
C THR A 88 0.52 -6.74 -13.06
N PHE A 89 0.19 -7.85 -12.39
CA PHE A 89 0.03 -9.18 -12.99
C PHE A 89 -1.45 -9.47 -13.20
N GLU A 90 -1.87 -9.74 -14.44
CA GLU A 90 -3.26 -10.04 -14.77
C GLU A 90 -3.70 -11.43 -14.26
N TYR A 91 -2.74 -12.36 -14.08
CA TYR A 91 -2.97 -13.75 -13.68
C TYR A 91 -1.94 -14.23 -12.65
N PRO A 92 -2.02 -13.79 -11.38
CA PRO A 92 -1.20 -14.35 -10.30
C PRO A 92 -1.52 -15.84 -10.06
N LYS A 93 -0.54 -16.58 -9.56
CA LYS A 93 -0.70 -17.95 -9.02
C LYS A 93 -1.17 -17.85 -7.55
N PRO A 94 -1.85 -18.87 -7.02
CA PRO A 94 -2.78 -19.67 -7.78
C PRO A 94 -3.85 -18.74 -8.36
N THR A 95 -4.28 -19.02 -9.59
CA THR A 95 -5.38 -18.26 -10.20
C THR A 95 -6.67 -18.67 -9.49
N HIS A 96 -7.29 -17.71 -8.81
CA HIS A 96 -8.55 -17.94 -8.11
C HIS A 96 -9.72 -17.52 -9.00
N GLU A 97 -10.77 -18.36 -9.05
CA GLU A 97 -12.10 -17.89 -9.42
C GLU A 97 -12.71 -17.23 -8.19
N VAL A 98 -12.98 -15.93 -8.28
CA VAL A 98 -13.63 -15.20 -7.19
C VAL A 98 -15.11 -15.15 -7.49
N GLU A 99 -15.89 -15.78 -6.62
CA GLU A 99 -17.32 -15.60 -6.61
C GLU A 99 -17.66 -14.29 -5.88
N LEU A 100 -18.41 -13.43 -6.55
CA LEU A 100 -18.92 -12.17 -6.03
C LEU A 100 -20.44 -12.24 -5.99
N TRP A 101 -21.02 -11.93 -4.84
CA TRP A 101 -22.45 -11.73 -4.72
C TRP A 101 -22.74 -10.25 -4.55
N LEU A 102 -23.40 -9.70 -5.55
CA LEU A 102 -23.83 -8.31 -5.55
C LEU A 102 -25.17 -8.24 -4.82
N CYS A 103 -25.16 -7.64 -3.63
CA CYS A 103 -26.39 -7.35 -2.89
C CYS A 103 -27.08 -6.13 -3.51
N GLY A 104 -28.08 -6.37 -4.36
CA GLY A 104 -28.97 -5.35 -4.91
C GLY A 104 -30.36 -5.37 -4.26
N SER A 105 -31.17 -4.33 -4.53
CA SER A 105 -32.52 -4.14 -4.01
C SER A 105 -33.56 -5.10 -4.63
N GLY A 106 -33.38 -6.41 -4.47
CA GLY A 106 -34.40 -7.41 -4.78
C GLY A 106 -33.91 -8.80 -5.15
N CYS A 107 -32.64 -8.97 -5.54
CA CYS A 107 -32.01 -10.28 -5.75
C CYS A 107 -30.49 -10.20 -5.56
N ASN A 108 -29.90 -11.25 -5.01
CA ASN A 108 -28.45 -11.40 -4.96
C ASN A 108 -28.00 -11.90 -6.33
N GLU A 109 -27.29 -11.08 -7.09
CA GLU A 109 -26.70 -11.50 -8.37
C GLU A 109 -25.34 -12.16 -8.11
N ARG A 110 -25.18 -13.38 -8.62
CA ARG A 110 -23.94 -14.14 -8.57
C ARG A 110 -23.08 -13.81 -9.80
N GLN A 111 -21.88 -13.31 -9.60
CA GLN A 111 -20.89 -13.07 -10.65
C GLN A 111 -19.62 -13.87 -10.34
N ILE A 112 -19.13 -14.63 -11.32
CA ILE A 112 -17.82 -15.29 -11.23
C ILE A 112 -16.81 -14.40 -11.94
N VAL A 113 -15.79 -13.95 -11.20
CA VAL A 113 -14.69 -13.14 -11.71
C VAL A 113 -13.46 -14.03 -11.87
N THR A 114 -13.00 -14.16 -13.11
CA THR A 114 -11.83 -14.98 -13.47
C THR A 114 -10.58 -14.15 -13.77
N LYS A 115 -10.73 -12.82 -13.87
CA LYS A 115 -9.63 -11.87 -14.02
C LYS A 115 -9.51 -11.08 -12.74
N TYR A 116 -8.47 -11.37 -11.97
CA TYR A 116 -8.24 -10.77 -10.67
C TYR A 116 -6.79 -10.32 -10.61
N PRO A 117 -6.49 -9.13 -11.13
CA PRO A 117 -5.13 -8.65 -11.25
C PRO A 117 -4.53 -8.34 -9.88
N HIS A 118 -3.20 -8.46 -9.78
CA HIS A 118 -2.44 -8.17 -8.57
C HIS A 118 -1.35 -7.16 -8.85
N THR A 119 -1.33 -6.07 -8.10
CA THR A 119 -0.32 -5.02 -8.23
C THR A 119 0.64 -5.05 -7.05
N ILE A 120 1.93 -4.97 -7.34
CA ILE A 120 3.03 -4.97 -6.36
C ILE A 120 3.94 -3.75 -6.57
N LEU A 121 4.82 -3.50 -5.60
CA LEU A 121 5.97 -2.62 -5.80
C LEU A 121 7.22 -3.41 -6.17
N LYS A 122 7.91 -2.97 -7.22
CA LYS A 122 9.22 -3.49 -7.64
C LYS A 122 10.26 -2.41 -7.40
N LEU A 123 11.17 -2.65 -6.45
CA LEU A 123 12.29 -1.78 -6.13
C LEU A 123 13.47 -2.14 -7.03
N ILE A 124 13.97 -1.16 -7.80
CA ILE A 124 14.90 -1.39 -8.92
C ILE A 124 16.22 -0.69 -8.64
N PRO A 125 17.33 -1.43 -8.46
CA PRO A 125 18.63 -0.81 -8.23
C PRO A 125 19.08 -0.05 -9.49
N ASN A 126 19.69 1.12 -9.30
CA ASN A 126 20.32 1.86 -10.42
C ASN A 126 21.52 1.09 -11.00
N ASN A 127 22.11 0.18 -10.20
CA ASN A 127 23.16 -0.73 -10.61
C ASN A 127 22.55 -1.99 -11.24
N LYS A 128 22.72 -2.16 -12.56
CA LYS A 128 22.18 -3.30 -13.33
C LYS A 128 22.70 -4.69 -12.91
N ASN A 129 23.74 -4.76 -12.09
CA ASN A 129 24.27 -6.02 -11.58
C ASN A 129 23.55 -6.52 -10.31
N GLU A 130 22.67 -5.69 -9.72
CA GLU A 130 21.87 -6.07 -8.56
C GLU A 130 20.46 -6.49 -8.98
N GLU A 131 19.87 -7.40 -8.21
CA GLU A 131 18.54 -7.91 -8.47
C GLU A 131 17.48 -6.98 -7.86
N ALA A 132 16.37 -6.79 -8.58
CA ALA A 132 15.23 -6.05 -8.06
C ALA A 132 14.56 -6.79 -6.89
N VAL A 133 14.01 -6.04 -5.95
CA VAL A 133 13.27 -6.57 -4.79
C VAL A 133 11.80 -6.25 -4.96
N VAL A 134 10.93 -7.20 -4.62
CA VAL A 134 9.48 -7.03 -4.60
C VAL A 134 9.03 -6.73 -3.19
N ALA A 135 8.15 -5.74 -3.05
CA ALA A 135 7.36 -5.52 -1.85
C ALA A 135 5.88 -5.70 -2.19
N ASP A 136 5.27 -6.70 -1.58
CA ASP A 136 3.87 -7.07 -1.75
C ASP A 136 3.22 -7.19 -0.38
N ALA A 137 2.51 -6.16 0.07
CA ALA A 137 1.82 -6.16 1.37
C ALA A 137 0.57 -7.07 1.39
N THR A 138 0.08 -7.41 0.19
CA THR A 138 -1.19 -8.10 -0.05
C THR A 138 -1.01 -9.54 -0.50
N TYR A 139 0.22 -10.06 -0.47
CA TYR A 139 0.59 -11.42 -0.91
C TYR A 139 -0.31 -12.53 -0.34
N ALA A 140 -0.76 -12.36 0.91
CA ALA A 140 -1.60 -13.32 1.59
C ALA A 140 -2.97 -13.50 0.92
N GLN A 141 -3.45 -12.53 0.13
CA GLN A 141 -4.69 -12.63 -0.68
C GLN A 141 -4.67 -13.81 -1.66
N TYR A 142 -3.48 -14.21 -2.09
CA TYR A 142 -3.25 -15.32 -3.01
C TYR A 142 -2.59 -16.51 -2.31
N SER A 143 -2.70 -16.56 -0.97
CA SER A 143 -2.12 -17.62 -0.14
C SER A 143 -0.61 -17.83 -0.34
N PHE A 144 0.12 -16.76 -0.68
CA PHE A 144 1.58 -16.79 -0.69
C PHE A 144 2.15 -16.82 0.73
N ASP A 145 3.33 -17.43 0.89
CA ASP A 145 4.00 -17.57 2.19
C ASP A 145 4.76 -16.30 2.63
N ASP A 146 5.26 -15.51 1.67
CA ASP A 146 6.02 -14.28 1.93
C ASP A 146 5.58 -13.13 1.00
N GLY A 147 5.76 -11.89 1.45
CA GLY A 147 5.50 -10.66 0.71
C GLY A 147 6.76 -9.93 0.25
N ILE A 148 7.96 -10.45 0.55
CA ILE A 148 9.23 -9.87 0.10
C ILE A 148 10.07 -10.95 -0.56
N ASP A 149 10.42 -10.73 -1.82
CA ASP A 149 11.24 -11.67 -2.60
C ASP A 149 12.13 -10.88 -3.57
N THR A 150 13.11 -11.53 -4.17
CA THR A 150 13.69 -10.98 -5.40
C THR A 150 12.68 -11.07 -6.54
N TYR A 151 12.76 -10.18 -7.52
CA TYR A 151 11.82 -10.14 -8.63
C TYR A 151 11.79 -11.44 -9.43
N ASN A 152 12.95 -12.08 -9.66
CA ASN A 152 12.97 -13.35 -10.39
C ASN A 152 12.33 -14.48 -9.56
N ALA A 153 12.58 -14.53 -8.25
CA ALA A 153 11.96 -15.52 -7.37
C ALA A 153 10.45 -15.33 -7.31
N TYR A 154 9.98 -14.08 -7.21
CA TYR A 154 8.56 -13.73 -7.25
C TYR A 154 7.92 -14.20 -8.56
N CYS A 155 8.48 -13.84 -9.72
CA CYS A 155 7.96 -14.25 -11.03
C CYS A 155 7.93 -15.78 -11.20
N ALA A 156 8.97 -16.49 -10.76
CA ALA A 156 9.02 -17.95 -10.87
C ALA A 156 7.94 -18.66 -10.03
N THR A 157 7.66 -18.14 -8.84
CA THR A 157 6.82 -18.81 -7.84
C THR A 157 5.35 -18.33 -7.87
N LYS A 158 5.12 -17.05 -8.15
CA LYS A 158 3.84 -16.36 -7.95
C LYS A 158 3.15 -15.91 -9.24
N VAL A 159 3.79 -16.02 -10.40
CA VAL A 159 3.22 -15.56 -11.68
C VAL A 159 2.99 -16.74 -12.63
N TYR A 160 1.82 -16.79 -13.29
CA TYR A 160 1.46 -17.89 -14.20
C TYR A 160 2.19 -17.79 -15.55
N ARG A 161 2.22 -16.60 -16.14
CA ARG A 161 2.96 -16.23 -17.35
C ARG A 161 3.52 -14.83 -17.15
N ALA A 162 4.78 -14.64 -17.54
CA ALA A 162 5.43 -13.34 -17.57
C ALA A 162 5.64 -12.92 -19.04
N ASP A 163 4.59 -13.01 -19.85
CA ASP A 163 4.58 -12.47 -21.21
C ASP A 163 3.95 -11.06 -21.20
N GLY A 164 4.28 -10.25 -22.21
CA GLY A 164 3.92 -8.82 -22.23
C GLY A 164 2.41 -8.53 -22.22
N ASP A 165 1.56 -9.53 -22.47
CA ASP A 165 0.10 -9.42 -22.40
C ASP A 165 -0.47 -9.74 -21.00
N SER A 166 0.33 -10.35 -20.11
CA SER A 166 -0.09 -10.76 -18.74
C SER A 166 0.53 -9.95 -17.61
N MET A 167 1.44 -9.03 -17.94
CA MET A 167 2.16 -8.18 -16.99
C MET A 167 2.27 -6.76 -17.52
N ARG A 168 1.94 -5.77 -16.68
CA ARG A 168 2.14 -4.34 -16.97
C ARG A 168 3.11 -3.76 -15.94
N GLU A 169 4.16 -3.12 -16.43
CA GLU A 169 5.07 -2.32 -15.60
C GLU A 169 4.74 -0.84 -15.82
N GLU A 170 4.42 -0.14 -14.74
CA GLU A 170 3.99 1.24 -14.73
C GLU A 170 4.94 2.10 -13.88
N LEU A 171 4.99 3.40 -14.23
CA LEU A 171 5.76 4.37 -13.45
C LEU A 171 5.16 4.50 -12.04
N PHE A 172 6.02 4.67 -11.04
CA PHE A 172 5.59 4.85 -9.67
C PHE A 172 4.72 6.09 -9.47
N GLY A 173 3.58 5.89 -8.80
CA GLY A 173 2.53 6.87 -8.59
C GLY A 173 1.30 6.68 -9.47
N ARG A 174 1.29 5.70 -10.38
CA ARG A 174 0.18 5.49 -11.30
C ARG A 174 -1.11 5.12 -10.56
N CYS A 175 -1.03 4.17 -9.62
CA CYS A 175 -2.17 3.78 -8.80
C CYS A 175 -2.70 5.00 -8.01
N PHE A 176 -1.82 5.82 -7.44
CA PHE A 176 -2.20 7.03 -6.70
C PHE A 176 -2.87 8.09 -7.58
N GLU A 177 -2.44 8.25 -8.83
CA GLU A 177 -3.11 9.13 -9.81
C GLU A 177 -4.51 8.64 -10.16
N ASP A 178 -4.68 7.32 -10.36
CA ASP A 178 -5.97 6.71 -10.65
C ASP A 178 -6.93 6.85 -9.45
N TYR A 179 -6.42 6.69 -8.21
CA TYR A 179 -7.16 7.01 -6.98
C TYR A 179 -7.54 8.50 -6.90
N ALA A 180 -6.60 9.42 -7.14
CA ALA A 180 -6.87 10.86 -7.09
C ALA A 180 -7.90 11.32 -8.15
N ALA A 181 -8.01 10.58 -9.27
CA ALA A 181 -9.02 10.80 -10.29
C ALA A 181 -10.38 10.16 -9.98
N PHE A 182 -10.44 9.21 -9.03
CA PHE A 182 -11.65 8.52 -8.65
C PHE A 182 -12.65 9.46 -7.96
N LYS A 183 -13.92 9.39 -8.38
CA LYS A 183 -15.03 10.15 -7.78
C LYS A 183 -15.95 9.19 -7.02
N GLY A 184 -15.54 8.82 -5.82
CA GLY A 184 -16.32 7.99 -4.90
C GLY A 184 -17.46 8.75 -4.21
N TYR A 185 -18.19 8.09 -3.31
CA TYR A 185 -19.04 8.84 -2.39
C TYR A 185 -18.15 9.57 -1.36
N ALA A 186 -18.70 10.64 -0.79
CA ALA A 186 -17.96 11.51 0.13
C ALA A 186 -17.35 10.74 1.31
N TRP A 187 -18.02 9.68 1.76
CA TRP A 187 -17.53 8.82 2.84
C TRP A 187 -16.22 8.12 2.46
N GLU A 188 -16.21 7.28 1.43
CA GLU A 188 -15.04 6.50 1.03
C GLU A 188 -13.84 7.40 0.66
N GLN A 189 -14.12 8.56 0.05
CA GLN A 189 -13.08 9.52 -0.30
C GLN A 189 -12.48 10.19 0.94
N SER A 190 -13.29 10.79 1.82
CA SER A 190 -12.78 11.48 3.02
C SER A 190 -12.02 10.53 3.95
N CYS A 191 -12.51 9.31 4.04
CA CYS A 191 -11.86 8.22 4.74
C CYS A 191 -10.44 7.93 4.23
N SER A 192 -10.33 7.66 2.94
CA SER A 192 -9.08 7.30 2.29
C SER A 192 -8.10 8.48 2.34
N ASP A 193 -8.57 9.69 2.08
CA ASP A 193 -7.77 10.93 2.19
C ASP A 193 -7.23 11.11 3.62
N ALA A 194 -8.08 10.93 4.64
CA ALA A 194 -7.65 11.03 6.03
C ALA A 194 -6.57 9.98 6.39
N ALA A 195 -6.71 8.73 5.91
CA ALA A 195 -5.71 7.70 6.16
C ALA A 195 -4.37 7.98 5.47
N VAL A 196 -4.39 8.45 4.22
CA VAL A 196 -3.19 8.88 3.49
C VAL A 196 -2.50 10.02 4.24
N CYS A 197 -3.27 11.02 4.65
CA CYS A 197 -2.79 12.17 5.41
C CYS A 197 -2.16 11.77 6.74
N THR A 198 -2.88 10.99 7.56
CA THR A 198 -2.38 10.47 8.84
C THR A 198 -1.12 9.64 8.67
N THR A 199 -1.09 8.74 7.69
CA THR A 199 0.08 7.89 7.46
C THR A 199 1.29 8.71 7.05
N ASN A 200 1.15 9.62 6.09
CA ASN A 200 2.26 10.48 5.69
C ASN A 200 2.80 11.31 6.86
N ASN A 201 1.92 11.83 7.73
CA ASN A 201 2.35 12.55 8.93
C ASN A 201 3.18 11.67 9.87
N VAL A 202 2.70 10.45 10.18
CA VAL A 202 3.42 9.54 11.07
C VAL A 202 4.73 9.12 10.45
N MET A 203 4.73 8.63 9.20
CA MET A 203 5.94 8.17 8.53
C MET A 203 6.99 9.28 8.47
N PHE A 204 6.60 10.50 8.09
CA PHE A 204 7.51 11.65 8.09
C PHE A 204 8.06 11.96 9.49
N ARG A 205 7.19 12.01 10.51
CA ARG A 205 7.56 12.34 11.90
C ARG A 205 8.54 11.32 12.46
N GLU A 206 8.20 10.03 12.40
CA GLU A 206 8.98 8.97 13.02
C GLU A 206 10.31 8.74 12.28
N LEU A 207 10.32 8.76 10.94
CA LEU A 207 11.57 8.66 10.17
C LEU A 207 12.49 9.85 10.42
N SER A 208 11.94 11.06 10.53
CA SER A 208 12.74 12.26 10.84
C SER A 208 13.31 12.20 12.26
N ALA A 209 12.52 11.77 13.24
CA ALA A 209 12.95 11.60 14.62
C ALA A 209 14.06 10.55 14.76
N ALA A 210 14.03 9.50 13.93
CA ALA A 210 15.07 8.47 13.86
C ALA A 210 16.35 8.89 13.09
N GLY A 211 16.51 10.19 12.79
CA GLY A 211 17.68 10.74 12.10
C GLY A 211 17.57 10.76 10.57
N GLY A 212 16.37 10.51 10.03
CA GLY A 212 16.08 10.51 8.61
C GLY A 212 16.19 9.14 7.95
N VAL A 213 15.63 9.04 6.74
CA VAL A 213 15.48 7.78 5.99
C VAL A 213 16.81 7.05 5.82
N LYS A 214 17.87 7.74 5.38
CA LYS A 214 19.20 7.13 5.17
C LYS A 214 19.79 6.56 6.45
N ALA A 215 19.56 7.21 7.59
CA ALA A 215 20.04 6.72 8.88
C ALA A 215 19.32 5.41 9.25
N VAL A 216 17.98 5.42 9.20
CA VAL A 216 17.13 4.24 9.47
C VAL A 216 17.53 3.05 8.58
N LEU A 217 17.62 3.27 7.27
CA LEU A 217 17.95 2.20 6.32
C LEU A 217 19.40 1.70 6.46
N SER A 218 20.28 2.42 7.16
CA SER A 218 21.69 2.05 7.38
C SER A 218 21.97 1.42 8.74
N MET A 219 20.99 1.35 9.65
CA MET A 219 21.11 0.78 11.00
C MET A 219 21.60 -0.69 11.01
N GLY A 220 22.00 -1.22 12.16
CA GLY A 220 22.16 -2.67 12.34
C GLY A 220 20.83 -3.41 12.16
N ALA A 221 20.83 -4.73 11.91
CA ALA A 221 19.58 -5.49 11.72
C ALA A 221 18.62 -5.40 12.93
N GLU A 222 19.15 -5.62 14.14
CA GLU A 222 18.38 -5.55 15.39
C GLU A 222 17.91 -4.12 15.73
N GLU A 223 18.71 -3.12 15.39
CA GLU A 223 18.36 -1.71 15.60
C GLU A 223 17.29 -1.27 14.61
N TYR A 224 17.44 -1.66 13.34
CA TYR A 224 16.42 -1.44 12.31
C TYR A 224 15.09 -2.08 12.71
N GLN A 225 15.09 -3.34 13.15
CA GLN A 225 13.84 -4.01 13.57
C GLN A 225 13.15 -3.27 14.71
N ARG A 226 13.89 -2.85 15.75
CA ARG A 226 13.31 -2.10 16.86
C ARG A 226 12.76 -0.74 16.41
N THR A 227 13.45 -0.07 15.51
CA THR A 227 12.99 1.21 14.93
C THR A 227 11.75 1.01 14.06
N GLU A 228 11.73 -0.01 13.21
CA GLU A 228 10.57 -0.40 12.40
C GLU A 228 9.37 -0.71 13.30
N ASP A 229 9.52 -1.58 14.30
CA ASP A 229 8.46 -1.92 15.25
C ASP A 229 7.90 -0.67 15.95
N SER A 230 8.77 0.28 16.32
CA SER A 230 8.37 1.54 16.93
C SER A 230 7.58 2.44 15.96
N ILE A 231 8.04 2.57 14.70
CA ILE A 231 7.34 3.33 13.67
C ILE A 231 5.95 2.73 13.41
N LEU A 232 5.89 1.40 13.26
CA LEU A 232 4.63 0.68 13.01
C LEU A 232 3.67 0.76 14.20
N ALA A 233 4.19 0.75 15.43
CA ALA A 233 3.38 0.95 16.64
C ALA A 233 2.77 2.36 16.69
N ALA A 234 3.56 3.39 16.37
CA ALA A 234 3.07 4.77 16.29
C ALA A 234 2.00 4.92 15.19
N LEU A 235 2.23 4.33 14.01
CA LEU A 235 1.25 4.34 12.92
C LEU A 235 -0.04 3.62 13.33
N LYS A 236 0.08 2.48 13.99
CA LYS A 236 -1.07 1.71 14.47
C LYS A 236 -1.91 2.52 15.44
N GLN A 237 -1.28 3.23 16.37
CA GLN A 237 -1.99 4.08 17.32
C GLN A 237 -2.80 5.17 16.59
N GLU A 238 -2.16 5.92 15.69
CA GLU A 238 -2.78 7.05 15.00
C GLU A 238 -3.89 6.60 14.03
N MET A 239 -3.70 5.45 13.37
CA MET A 239 -4.73 4.84 12.53
C MET A 239 -5.92 4.32 13.35
N GLU A 240 -5.69 3.83 14.57
CA GLU A 240 -6.76 3.42 15.49
C GLU A 240 -7.56 4.62 16.01
N GLU A 241 -6.88 5.71 16.36
CA GLU A 241 -7.53 6.97 16.74
C GLU A 241 -8.38 7.54 15.59
N LEU A 242 -7.85 7.51 14.36
CA LEU A 242 -8.60 7.88 13.15
C LEU A 242 -9.82 6.97 12.94
N ARG A 243 -9.65 5.65 13.04
CA ARG A 243 -10.73 4.67 12.90
C ARG A 243 -11.88 4.96 13.86
N LEU A 244 -11.57 5.14 15.15
CA LEU A 244 -12.56 5.43 16.18
C LEU A 244 -13.31 6.74 15.90
N ARG A 245 -12.60 7.77 15.42
CA ARG A 245 -13.21 9.04 15.04
C ARG A 245 -14.16 8.90 13.85
N LEU A 246 -13.75 8.16 12.82
CA LEU A 246 -14.59 7.89 11.65
C LEU A 246 -15.82 7.06 12.02
N GLU A 247 -15.68 6.03 12.86
CA GLU A 247 -16.80 5.24 13.36
C GLU A 247 -17.81 6.08 14.15
N TRP A 248 -17.33 7.00 14.98
CA TRP A 248 -18.20 7.92 15.70
C TRP A 248 -19.02 8.82 14.75
N ILE A 249 -18.42 9.26 13.65
CA ILE A 249 -19.14 10.07 12.63
C ILE A 249 -20.17 9.21 11.88
N TYR A 250 -19.82 7.97 11.55
CA TYR A 250 -20.68 7.08 10.76
C TYR A 250 -21.87 6.54 11.52
N PHE A 251 -21.65 6.10 12.75
CA PHE A 251 -22.69 5.52 13.61
C PHE A 251 -23.35 6.55 14.53
N GLY A 252 -22.79 7.76 14.60
CA GLY A 252 -23.38 8.87 15.34
C GLY A 252 -24.60 9.44 14.62
N ASP A 253 -25.58 9.89 15.40
CA ASP A 253 -26.75 10.61 14.91
C ASP A 253 -26.38 12.09 14.65
N ALA A 254 -25.49 12.29 13.66
CA ALA A 254 -24.87 13.59 13.43
C ALA A 254 -25.63 14.39 12.36
N ASP A 255 -26.31 15.47 12.79
CA ASP A 255 -26.95 16.48 11.93
C ASP A 255 -25.98 17.20 10.95
N TRP A 256 -24.70 16.78 10.90
CA TRP A 256 -23.62 17.42 10.15
C TRP A 256 -22.59 16.42 9.60
N PHE A 257 -23.03 15.22 9.20
CA PHE A 257 -22.17 14.13 8.71
C PHE A 257 -21.06 14.61 7.74
N LEU A 258 -21.43 15.28 6.64
CA LEU A 258 -20.47 15.74 5.63
C LEU A 258 -19.46 16.77 6.17
N MET A 259 -19.88 17.65 7.09
CA MET A 259 -18.98 18.63 7.69
C MET A 259 -17.98 17.94 8.63
N GLN A 260 -18.42 16.93 9.38
CA GLN A 260 -17.52 16.15 10.25
C GLN A 260 -16.49 15.39 9.42
N LEU A 261 -16.87 14.82 8.27
CA LEU A 261 -15.92 14.19 7.35
C LEU A 261 -14.88 15.17 6.83
N ALA A 262 -15.30 16.35 6.39
CA ALA A 262 -14.38 17.39 5.93
C ALA A 262 -13.39 17.80 7.04
N ASN A 263 -13.86 17.94 8.28
CA ASN A 263 -13.01 18.26 9.43
C ASN A 263 -11.96 17.17 9.71
N VAL A 264 -12.32 15.88 9.58
CA VAL A 264 -11.35 14.79 9.75
C VAL A 264 -10.22 14.89 8.74
N VAL A 265 -10.54 15.14 7.47
CA VAL A 265 -9.53 15.29 6.42
C VAL A 265 -8.66 16.52 6.67
N MET A 266 -9.26 17.66 7.01
CA MET A 266 -8.54 18.89 7.31
C MET A 266 -7.59 18.74 8.50
N ASP A 267 -8.02 18.08 9.56
CA ASP A 267 -7.18 17.83 10.74
C ASP A 267 -6.01 16.88 10.43
N ALA A 268 -6.24 15.93 9.51
CA ALA A 268 -5.20 15.01 9.06
C ALA A 268 -4.20 15.68 8.10
N ASP A 269 -4.56 16.77 7.39
CA ASP A 269 -3.70 17.45 6.42
C ASP A 269 -2.57 18.27 7.10
N GLY A 270 -1.61 17.55 7.66
CA GLY A 270 -0.50 18.07 8.44
C GLY A 270 0.77 18.35 7.63
N ALA A 271 1.77 18.90 8.33
CA ALA A 271 3.05 19.25 7.72
C ALA A 271 3.79 18.05 7.12
N GLY A 272 3.66 16.85 7.71
CA GLY A 272 4.28 15.63 7.19
C GLY A 272 3.64 15.18 5.88
N HIS A 273 2.30 15.20 5.79
CA HIS A 273 1.58 14.99 4.55
C HIS A 273 2.05 15.93 3.44
N GLN A 274 2.12 17.23 3.73
CA GLN A 274 2.59 18.22 2.77
C GLN A 274 4.04 17.96 2.31
N ALA A 275 4.94 17.57 3.21
CA ALA A 275 6.32 17.23 2.86
C ALA A 275 6.42 15.98 1.95
N CYS A 276 5.66 14.93 2.26
CA CYS A 276 5.57 13.72 1.44
C CYS A 276 5.01 14.04 0.05
N MET A 277 3.92 14.79 -0.03
CA MET A 277 3.31 15.21 -1.30
C MET A 277 4.22 16.09 -2.15
N GLN A 278 5.04 16.95 -1.53
CA GLN A 278 6.04 17.71 -2.27
C GLN A 278 7.11 16.81 -2.88
N SER A 279 7.54 15.77 -2.15
CA SER A 279 8.51 14.78 -2.63
C SER A 279 7.95 13.98 -3.80
N TYR A 280 6.70 13.52 -3.70
CA TYR A 280 5.94 12.92 -4.79
C TYR A 280 5.87 13.82 -6.03
N ARG A 281 5.47 15.08 -5.86
CA ARG A 281 5.40 16.06 -6.97
C ARG A 281 6.76 16.35 -7.60
N ARG A 282 7.85 16.38 -6.83
CA ARG A 282 9.21 16.57 -7.39
C ARG A 282 9.58 15.41 -8.29
N ARG A 283 9.26 14.17 -7.89
CA ARG A 283 9.52 12.95 -8.65
C ARG A 283 8.73 12.90 -9.96
N ASN A 284 7.43 13.17 -9.88
CA ASN A 284 6.50 12.99 -11.00
C ASN A 284 6.33 14.26 -11.85
N ARG A 285 7.14 15.30 -11.62
CA ARG A 285 7.24 16.40 -12.58
C ARG A 285 7.75 15.83 -13.90
N PRO A 286 7.10 16.14 -15.04
CA PRO A 286 7.68 15.85 -16.35
C PRO A 286 9.07 16.47 -16.34
N GLN A 287 10.12 15.64 -16.42
CA GLN A 287 11.44 16.17 -16.70
C GLN A 287 11.27 16.88 -18.04
N SER A 288 11.28 18.21 -18.02
CA SER A 288 11.36 19.01 -19.23
C SER A 288 12.51 18.42 -20.00
N ARG A 289 12.20 17.69 -21.08
CA ARG A 289 13.21 17.09 -21.95
C ARG A 289 14.11 18.24 -22.35
N ALA A 290 15.29 18.31 -21.72
CA ALA A 290 16.39 19.07 -22.26
C ALA A 290 16.73 18.32 -23.55
N SER A 291 16.15 18.80 -24.64
CA SER A 291 16.59 18.50 -25.99
C SER A 291 18.08 18.81 -26.05
N VAL A 292 18.88 17.75 -26.04
CA VAL A 292 20.25 17.75 -26.55
C VAL A 292 20.18 17.09 -27.92
#